data_AF-A0A3N9UWI9-F1
#
_entry.id   AF-A0A3N9UWI9-F1
#
_cell.length_a   1.000
_cell.length_b   1.000
_cell.length_c   1.000
_cell.angle_alpha   90.00
_cell.angle_beta   90.00
_cell.angle_gamma   90.00
#
_symmetry.space_group_name_H-M   'P 1'
#
loop_
_entity.id
_entity.type
_entity.pdbx_description
1 polymer ?
#
loop_
_entity_poly.entity_id
_entity_poly.type
_entity_poly.pdbx_seq_one_letter_code
_entity_poly.pdbx_strand_id
1 'polypeptide(L)' 'MEKDINKESASHMLHHWIEHNESHSKSFRERAEQVRAISEKAAADINDAADLMDKCTQMLKKAMQDL' A
#
# COMPACT_ATOMS: atom_id res chain seq x y z
N MET A 1 4.92 -2.42 27.96
CA MET A 1 3.70 -1.61 27.98
C MET A 1 3.45 -1.16 26.56
N GLU A 2 2.42 -1.71 25.93
CA GLU A 2 1.84 -1.08 24.74
C GLU A 2 1.43 0.34 25.17
N LYS A 3 1.93 1.36 24.49
CA LYS A 3 1.48 2.73 24.72
C LYS A 3 0.08 2.83 24.17
N ASP A 4 -0.86 3.33 24.96
CA ASP A 4 -2.20 3.65 24.49
C ASP A 4 -2.11 4.52 23.23
N ILE A 5 -2.82 4.11 22.18
CA ILE A 5 -2.89 4.89 20.94
C ILE A 5 -3.68 6.16 21.23
N ASN A 6 -3.02 7.31 21.07
CA ASN A 6 -3.67 8.61 21.04
C ASN A 6 -3.79 9.11 19.59
N LYS A 7 -4.57 10.18 19.37
CA LYS A 7 -4.82 10.75 18.04
C LYS A 7 -3.54 11.03 17.26
N GLU A 8 -2.53 11.63 17.87
CA GLU A 8 -1.26 11.94 17.21
C GLU A 8 -0.52 10.69 16.75
N SER A 9 -0.41 9.68 17.63
CA SER A 9 0.23 8.41 17.31
C SER A 9 -0.53 7.61 16.24
N ALA A 10 -1.86 7.69 16.22
CA ALA A 10 -2.69 7.09 15.18
C ALA A 10 -2.47 7.77 13.82
N SER A 11 -2.43 9.10 13.79
CA SER A 11 -2.17 9.88 12.56
C SER A 11 -0.79 9.58 11.99
N HIS A 12 0.26 9.55 12.82
CA HIS A 12 1.61 9.19 12.37
C HIS A 12 1.68 7.75 11.83
N MET A 13 1.05 6.80 12.51
CA MET A 13 0.98 5.41 12.05
C MET A 13 0.30 5.30 10.68
N LEU A 14 -0.87 5.92 10.51
CA LEU A 14 -1.58 5.89 9.22
C LEU A 14 -0.79 6.57 8.10
N HIS A 15 -0.12 7.69 8.40
CA HIS A 15 0.72 8.38 7.41
C HIS A 15 1.84 7.48 6.91
N HIS A 16 2.56 6.82 7.82
CA HIS A 16 3.63 5.88 7.45
C HIS A 16 3.11 4.69 6.63
N TRP A 17 1.96 4.13 6.98
CA TRP A 17 1.37 3.03 6.21
C TRP A 17 0.91 3.47 4.82
N ILE A 18 0.32 4.66 4.68
CA ILE A 18 -0.06 5.24 3.39
C ILE A 18 1.17 5.40 2.50
N GLU A 19 2.23 6.04 3.01
CA GLU A 19 3.49 6.24 2.28
C GLU A 19 4.11 4.91 1.84
N HIS A 20 4.16 3.93 2.74
CA HIS A 20 4.72 2.62 2.45
C HIS A 20 3.91 1.86 1.38
N ASN A 21 2.58 1.90 1.47
CA ASN A 21 1.71 1.25 0.49
C ASN A 21 1.83 1.88 -0.90
N GLU A 22 1.95 3.21 -0.99
CA GLU A 22 2.18 3.91 -2.26
C GLU A 22 3.52 3.50 -2.89
N SER A 23 4.57 3.40 -2.08
CA SER A 23 5.89 2.91 -2.52
C SER A 23 5.84 1.45 -3.01
N HIS A 24 5.13 0.57 -2.30
CA HIS A 24 4.93 -0.83 -2.69
C HIS A 24 4.13 -0.97 -3.98
N SER A 25 3.02 -0.26 -4.09
CA SER A 25 2.16 -0.24 -5.26
C SER A 25 2.93 0.18 -6.53
N LYS A 26 3.76 1.23 -6.43
CA LYS A 26 4.66 1.65 -7.51
C LYS A 26 5.69 0.57 -7.85
N SER A 27 6.38 0.06 -6.83
CA SER A 27 7.43 -0.96 -7.00
C SER A 27 6.89 -2.25 -7.63
N PHE A 28 5.68 -2.68 -7.26
CA PHE A 28 5.03 -3.85 -7.84
C PHE A 28 4.81 -3.68 -9.34
N ARG A 29 4.31 -2.53 -9.78
CA ARG A 29 4.11 -2.26 -11.21
C ARG A 29 5.42 -2.23 -11.99
N GLU A 30 6.47 -1.62 -11.43
CA GLU A 30 7.81 -1.63 -12.05
C GLU A 30 8.38 -3.05 -12.19
N ARG A 31 8.17 -3.91 -11.18
CA ARG A 31 8.62 -5.31 -11.22
C ARG A 31 7.73 -6.19 -12.09
N ALA A 32 6.43 -5.92 -12.17
CA ALA A 32 5.52 -6.63 -13.07
C ALA A 32 6.00 -6.51 -14.53
N GLU A 33 6.47 -5.32 -14.93
CA GLU A 33 7.00 -5.10 -16.28
C GLU A 33 8.24 -5.97 -16.55
N GLN A 34 9.15 -6.09 -15.57
CA GLN A 34 10.32 -6.96 -15.68
C GLN A 34 9.92 -8.45 -15.72
N VAL A 35 8.94 -8.84 -14.91
CA VAL A 35 8.45 -10.23 -14.82
C VAL A 35 7.68 -10.63 -16.08
N ARG A 36 7.08 -9.69 -16.81
CA ARG A 36 6.34 -9.95 -18.06
C ARG A 36 7.18 -10.66 -19.10
N ALA A 37 8.48 -10.40 -19.14
CA ALA A 37 9.42 -11.09 -20.03
C ALA A 37 9.59 -12.60 -19.72
N ILE A 38 9.25 -13.01 -18.49
CA ILE A 38 9.38 -14.39 -18.01
C ILE A 38 8.00 -15.08 -18.00
N SER A 39 6.98 -14.39 -17.51
CA SER A 39 5.61 -14.89 -17.42
C SER A 39 4.60 -13.75 -17.42
N GLU A 40 3.79 -13.69 -18.46
CA GLU A 40 2.70 -12.72 -18.57
C GLU A 40 1.67 -12.90 -17.46
N LYS A 41 1.35 -14.15 -17.10
CA LYS A 41 0.41 -14.44 -16.01
C LYS A 41 0.93 -13.94 -14.65
N ALA A 42 2.19 -14.20 -14.32
CA ALA A 42 2.76 -13.72 -13.06
C ALA A 42 2.83 -12.18 -13.03
N ALA A 43 3.14 -11.54 -14.15
CA ALA A 43 3.10 -10.08 -14.26
C ALA A 43 1.68 -9.51 -14.05
N ALA A 44 0.65 -10.19 -14.56
CA ALA A 44 -0.74 -9.82 -14.32
C ALA A 44 -1.09 -9.92 -12.82
N ASP A 45 -0.77 -11.04 -12.18
CA ASP A 45 -1.02 -11.25 -10.74
C ASP A 45 -0.30 -10.20 -9.87
N ILE A 46 0.91 -9.76 -10.25
CA ILE A 46 1.63 -8.68 -9.54
C ILE A 46 0.94 -7.31 -9.73
N ASN A 47 0.41 -7.02 -10.92
CA ASN A 47 -0.34 -5.78 -11.14
C ASN A 47 -1.65 -5.78 -10.33
N ASP A 48 -2.35 -6.92 -10.25
CA ASP A 48 -3.54 -7.06 -9.41
C ASP A 48 -3.20 -6.82 -7.93
N ALA A 49 -2.03 -7.28 -7.47
CA ALA A 49 -1.54 -7.00 -6.12
C ALA A 49 -1.29 -5.49 -5.89
N ALA A 50 -0.78 -4.77 -6.89
CA ALA A 50 -0.61 -3.31 -6.82
C ALA A 50 -1.97 -2.59 -6.72
N ASP A 51 -2.96 -3.03 -7.49
CA ASP A 51 -4.31 -2.45 -7.46
C ASP A 51 -5.02 -2.71 -6.11
N LEU A 52 -4.81 -3.89 -5.52
CA LEU A 52 -5.27 -4.17 -4.16
C LEU A 52 -4.57 -3.29 -3.13
N MET A 53 -3.26 -3.04 -3.29
CA MET A 53 -2.52 -2.13 -2.42
C MET A 53 -3.07 -0.70 -2.51
N ASP A 54 -3.42 -0.22 -3.70
CA ASP A 54 -4.06 1.09 -3.85
C ASP A 54 -5.41 1.17 -3.14
N LYS A 55 -6.23 0.11 -3.21
CA LYS A 55 -7.50 0.04 -2.47
C LYS A 55 -7.26 0.09 -0.97
N CYS A 56 -6.26 -0.63 -0.45
CA CYS A 56 -5.85 -0.54 0.95
C CYS A 56 -5.47 0.90 1.33
N THR A 57 -4.63 1.55 0.52
CA THR A 57 -4.25 2.96 0.72
C THR A 57 -5.44 3.90 0.77
N GLN A 58 -6.45 3.71 -0.09
CA GLN A 58 -7.66 4.54 -0.05
C GLN A 58 -8.46 4.36 1.23
N MET A 59 -8.53 3.14 1.79
CA MET A 59 -9.19 2.93 3.08
C MET A 59 -8.42 3.61 4.22
N LEU A 60 -7.10 3.56 4.20
CA LEU A 60 -6.27 4.26 5.19
C LEU A 60 -6.41 5.79 5.10
N LYS A 61 -6.48 6.33 3.88
CA LYS A 61 -6.73 7.77 3.66
C LYS A 61 -8.09 8.20 4.22
N LYS A 62 -9.13 7.38 4.04
CA LYS A 62 -10.45 7.62 4.65
C LYS A 62 -10.39 7.57 6.18
N ALA A 63 -9.70 6.58 6.75
CA ALA A 63 -9.50 6.50 8.20
C ALA A 63 -8.78 7.75 8.75
N MET A 64 -7.77 8.25 8.03
CA MET A 64 -7.03 9.46 8.42
C MET A 64 -7.89 10.74 8.36
N GLN A 65 -8.94 10.77 7.53
CA GLN A 65 -9.88 11.89 7.47
C GLN A 65 -10.87 11.91 8.65
N ASP A 66 -11.10 10.76 9.29
CA ASP A 66 -12.05 10.57 10.40
C ASP A 66 -11.37 10.56 11.79
N LEU A 67 -10.06 10.85 11.84
CA LEU A 67 -9.28 11.00 13.08
C LEU A 67 -9.34 12.42 13.66
#